data_AF-A0A1X7UGP7-F1
#
_entry.id   AF-A0A1X7UGP7-F1
#
_cell.length_a   1.000
_cell.length_b   1.000
_cell.length_c   1.000
_cell.angle_alpha   90.00
_cell.angle_beta   90.00
_cell.angle_gamma   90.00
#
_symmetry.space_group_name_H-M   'P 1'
#
loop_
_entity.id
_entity.type
_entity.pdbx_description
1 polymer ?
#
loop_
_entity_poly.entity_id
_entity_poly.type
_entity_poly.pdbx_seq_one_letter_code
_entity_poly.pdbx_strand_id
1 'polypeptide(L)'
;MGNCCSLGSDPPPPPSPPPELTNSHNTAPAAPMMIPPDTPPILATQELDPTAISQTLDHISDREDNSNKDETMFLKLSHAAMKMMKTGRHRHSSVRMLASPSSKDSPLVIKKSNSCSTIYTDDSTVSLPDLKFTLKCASLAVFYIVKGRPRDRPPKTLDIFDEKLHPLTRDPVPDHYADFTPDHKLIYKFIKTLFHAAQLTSECAIITIIYLERLLQYSELDLHPCNWKRILLGAILLASKVWDDQAVWNVDYCQILREITVEDMNELERVYLEQIQFNINVAAKMYAKYYFDLRTLSEENGLTFPNEYLPLTKERALKIEALSHAADNKVVPGRRVRRSQSLEQISPKNTLILS
;
A
#
# COMPACT_ATOMS: atom_id res chain seq x y z
N MET A 1 33.50 63.12 0.70
CA MET A 1 34.41 62.81 1.82
C MET A 1 34.04 61.41 2.27
N GLY A 2 34.65 60.32 1.79
CA GLY A 2 36.08 60.07 1.73
C GLY A 2 36.38 58.86 2.62
N ASN A 3 36.31 57.66 2.02
CA ASN A 3 37.16 56.48 2.22
C ASN A 3 37.63 56.07 3.63
N CYS A 4 37.28 54.84 4.02
CA CYS A 4 38.08 54.01 4.93
C CYS A 4 38.19 52.56 4.42
N CYS A 5 39.44 52.17 4.17
CA CYS A 5 40.07 50.89 4.45
C CYS A 5 39.75 49.65 3.60
N SER A 6 40.62 49.47 2.61
CA SER A 6 41.12 48.20 2.07
C SER A 6 41.80 47.32 3.12
N LEU A 7 41.45 46.03 3.14
CA LEU A 7 42.35 44.92 3.44
C LEU A 7 41.90 43.71 2.60
N GLY A 8 42.75 43.31 1.67
CA GLY A 8 42.57 42.14 0.82
C GLY A 8 42.86 40.83 1.56
N SER A 9 42.15 39.78 1.16
CA SER A 9 42.45 38.40 1.50
C SER A 9 42.01 37.56 0.32
N ASP A 10 42.95 37.19 -0.55
CA ASP A 10 42.69 36.24 -1.64
C ASP A 10 42.40 34.84 -1.07
N PRO A 11 41.44 34.08 -1.62
CA PRO A 11 41.20 32.70 -1.22
C PRO A 11 42.30 31.75 -1.77
N PRO A 12 42.61 30.65 -1.07
CA PRO A 12 43.66 29.71 -1.48
C PRO A 12 43.29 28.94 -2.75
N PRO A 13 44.28 28.49 -3.56
CA PRO A 13 44.04 27.78 -4.81
C PRO A 13 43.48 26.37 -4.58
N PRO A 14 42.70 25.82 -5.54
CA PRO A 14 42.11 24.49 -5.43
C PRO A 14 43.17 23.37 -5.52
N PRO A 15 42.90 22.19 -4.91
CA PRO A 15 43.83 21.07 -4.93
C PRO A 15 43.95 20.42 -6.32
N SER A 16 45.16 19.93 -6.61
CA SER A 16 45.54 19.29 -7.87
C SER A 16 44.82 17.96 -8.13
N PRO A 17 44.52 17.62 -9.40
CA PRO A 17 43.86 16.37 -9.76
C PRO A 17 44.79 15.14 -9.56
N PRO A 18 44.22 13.95 -9.29
CA PRO A 18 44.99 12.71 -9.13
C PRO A 18 45.58 12.23 -10.47
N PRO A 19 46.67 11.43 -10.45
CA PRO A 19 47.39 11.05 -11.66
C PRO A 19 46.60 10.05 -12.52
N GLU A 20 46.64 10.27 -13.83
CA GLU A 20 46.09 9.38 -14.87
C GLU A 20 46.81 8.03 -14.86
N LEU A 21 46.06 6.95 -14.65
CA LEU A 21 46.54 5.58 -14.87
C LEU A 21 46.43 5.26 -16.36
N THR A 22 47.59 5.26 -17.02
CA THR A 22 47.78 4.83 -18.41
C THR A 22 47.40 3.36 -18.57
N ASN A 23 46.48 3.11 -19.51
CA ASN A 23 46.09 1.79 -19.96
C ASN A 23 47.28 1.11 -20.66
N SER A 24 47.81 0.02 -20.11
CA SER A 24 48.76 -0.84 -20.81
C SER A 24 48.30 -2.29 -20.74
N HIS A 25 47.92 -2.80 -21.91
CA HIS A 25 47.74 -4.22 -22.17
C HIS A 25 49.02 -4.97 -21.80
N ASN A 26 48.90 -6.02 -20.99
CA ASN A 26 49.81 -7.16 -21.05
C ASN A 26 49.11 -8.43 -20.55
N THR A 27 48.88 -9.32 -21.50
CA THR A 27 48.36 -10.68 -21.35
C THR A 27 49.44 -11.56 -20.70
N ALA A 28 49.12 -12.26 -19.61
CA ALA A 28 49.93 -13.35 -19.07
C ALA A 28 49.05 -14.60 -18.87
N PRO A 29 49.54 -15.82 -19.20
CA PRO A 29 48.70 -17.01 -19.29
C PRO A 29 48.43 -17.62 -17.89
N ALA A 30 47.20 -18.09 -17.70
CA ALA A 30 46.79 -18.83 -16.51
C ALA A 30 47.46 -20.22 -16.46
N ALA A 31 48.02 -20.56 -15.30
CA ALA A 31 48.53 -21.90 -15.00
C ALA A 31 47.35 -22.89 -14.76
N PRO A 32 47.46 -24.17 -15.17
CA PRO A 32 46.40 -25.15 -14.99
C PRO A 32 46.32 -25.63 -13.54
N MET A 33 45.15 -25.51 -12.91
CA MET A 33 44.82 -26.14 -11.62
C MET A 33 44.79 -27.67 -11.77
N MET A 34 45.65 -28.37 -11.03
CA MET A 34 45.57 -29.82 -10.83
C MET A 34 44.37 -30.15 -9.93
N ILE A 35 43.51 -31.06 -10.39
CA ILE A 35 42.42 -31.67 -9.61
C ILE A 35 43.01 -32.88 -8.86
N PRO A 36 42.81 -33.02 -7.53
CA PRO A 36 43.29 -34.18 -6.78
C PRO A 36 42.49 -35.45 -7.17
N PRO A 37 43.12 -36.63 -7.24
CA PRO A 37 42.45 -37.87 -7.59
C PRO A 37 41.82 -38.46 -6.33
N ASP A 38 40.48 -38.40 -6.23
CA ASP A 38 39.63 -39.40 -5.57
C ASP A 38 38.18 -38.89 -5.51
N THR A 39 37.57 -38.74 -6.69
CA THR A 39 36.12 -38.53 -6.81
C THR A 39 35.49 -39.83 -7.34
N PRO A 40 34.53 -40.46 -6.62
CA PRO A 40 33.88 -41.68 -7.10
C PRO A 40 33.00 -41.39 -8.33
N PRO A 41 32.79 -42.38 -9.22
CA PRO A 41 32.16 -42.15 -10.51
C PRO A 41 30.67 -41.79 -10.36
N ILE A 42 30.26 -40.75 -11.09
CA ILE A 42 28.88 -40.32 -11.30
C ILE A 42 28.11 -41.49 -11.92
N LEU A 43 27.16 -42.04 -11.16
CA LEU A 43 26.24 -43.06 -11.64
C LEU A 43 25.33 -42.43 -12.70
N ALA A 44 25.20 -43.13 -13.82
CA ALA A 44 24.45 -42.73 -14.99
C ALA A 44 23.06 -42.17 -14.66
N THR A 45 22.72 -41.07 -15.32
CA THR A 45 21.38 -40.50 -15.42
C THR A 45 20.37 -41.59 -15.75
N GLN A 46 19.54 -41.93 -14.76
CA GLN A 46 18.25 -42.55 -15.01
C GLN A 46 17.40 -41.51 -15.72
N GLU A 47 16.98 -41.78 -16.95
CA GLU A 47 16.02 -40.96 -17.67
C GLU A 47 14.74 -40.81 -16.82
N LEU A 48 14.54 -39.61 -16.27
CA LEU A 48 13.29 -39.24 -15.64
C LEU A 48 12.32 -38.82 -16.75
N ASP A 49 11.24 -39.58 -16.83
CA ASP A 49 10.12 -39.41 -17.75
C ASP A 49 9.60 -37.95 -17.75
N PRO A 50 9.66 -37.20 -18.87
CA PRO A 50 9.32 -35.78 -18.93
C PRO A 50 7.81 -35.50 -18.69
N THR A 51 6.99 -36.54 -18.56
CA THR A 51 5.56 -36.46 -18.27
C THR A 51 5.21 -36.27 -16.79
N ALA A 52 6.17 -36.33 -15.86
CA ALA A 52 5.90 -36.26 -14.42
C ALA A 52 5.95 -34.85 -13.79
N ILE A 53 6.40 -33.81 -14.51
CA ILE A 53 6.46 -32.41 -13.99
C ILE A 53 5.15 -31.64 -14.26
N SER A 54 4.16 -32.28 -14.87
CA SER A 54 2.81 -31.71 -15.03
C SER A 54 1.94 -31.91 -13.77
N GLN A 55 2.50 -31.64 -12.58
CA GLN A 55 1.69 -31.35 -11.39
C GLN A 55 1.58 -29.82 -11.27
N THR A 56 0.76 -29.25 -12.16
CA THR A 56 -0.08 -28.07 -11.99
C THR A 56 0.36 -27.03 -10.95
N LEU A 57 1.46 -26.31 -11.25
CA LEU A 57 1.53 -24.91 -10.82
C LEU A 57 0.76 -24.10 -11.86
N ASP A 58 -0.49 -23.76 -11.55
CA ASP A 58 -1.31 -22.89 -12.40
C ASP A 58 -0.53 -21.62 -12.76
N HIS A 59 -0.61 -21.20 -14.03
CA HIS A 59 0.07 -20.00 -14.50
C HIS A 59 -0.43 -18.78 -13.70
N ILE A 60 0.44 -17.82 -13.38
CA ILE A 60 0.14 -16.68 -12.49
C ILE A 60 -1.14 -15.94 -12.92
N SER A 61 -1.36 -15.80 -14.23
CA SER A 61 -2.58 -15.20 -14.80
C SER A 61 -3.86 -15.91 -14.38
N ASP A 62 -3.85 -17.24 -14.27
CA ASP A 62 -5.04 -18.06 -14.04
C ASP A 62 -5.53 -17.97 -12.58
N ARG A 63 -4.63 -17.60 -11.66
CA ARG A 63 -4.97 -17.36 -10.24
C ARG A 63 -5.61 -16.00 -9.99
N GLU A 64 -5.33 -15.01 -10.84
CA GLU A 64 -5.83 -13.64 -10.65
C GLU A 64 -7.23 -13.42 -11.26
N ASP A 65 -7.70 -14.32 -12.13
CA ASP A 65 -8.92 -14.13 -12.94
C ASP A 65 -10.24 -14.34 -12.15
N ASN A 66 -10.17 -14.82 -10.91
CA ASN A 66 -11.37 -15.19 -10.13
C ASN A 66 -11.95 -14.08 -9.22
N SER A 67 -11.42 -12.85 -9.24
CA SER A 67 -11.70 -11.84 -8.20
C SER A 67 -12.53 -10.62 -8.63
N ASN A 68 -13.10 -10.62 -9.85
CA ASN A 68 -13.67 -9.40 -10.43
C ASN A 68 -14.94 -8.88 -9.71
N LYS A 69 -15.52 -9.67 -8.80
CA LYS A 69 -16.71 -9.30 -7.99
C LYS A 69 -16.48 -9.37 -6.48
N ASP A 70 -15.32 -9.85 -6.05
CA ASP A 70 -15.09 -10.22 -4.66
C ASP A 70 -14.36 -9.09 -3.92
N GLU A 71 -14.98 -8.60 -2.85
CA GLU A 71 -14.38 -7.66 -1.90
C GLU A 71 -13.05 -8.20 -1.35
N THR A 72 -12.11 -7.30 -1.03
CA THR A 72 -10.86 -7.68 -0.34
C THR A 72 -11.13 -8.36 1.00
N MET A 73 -10.16 -9.15 1.46
CA MET A 73 -10.27 -9.86 2.74
C MET A 73 -10.55 -8.89 3.89
N PHE A 74 -9.82 -7.77 3.96
CA PHE A 74 -10.03 -6.78 5.03
C PHE A 74 -11.44 -6.18 5.03
N LEU A 75 -12.05 -5.97 3.86
CA LEU A 75 -13.36 -5.32 3.74
C LEU A 75 -14.47 -6.27 4.17
N LYS A 76 -14.39 -7.53 3.72
CA LYS A 76 -15.26 -8.64 4.17
C LYS A 76 -15.25 -8.78 5.70
N LEU A 77 -14.05 -8.75 6.30
CA LEU A 77 -13.88 -8.87 7.76
C LEU A 77 -14.40 -7.64 8.51
N SER A 78 -14.23 -6.44 7.96
CA SER A 78 -14.80 -5.22 8.54
C SER A 78 -16.33 -5.24 8.58
N HIS A 79 -16.96 -5.62 7.46
CA HIS A 79 -18.42 -5.76 7.38
C HIS A 79 -18.97 -6.79 8.35
N ALA A 80 -18.31 -7.95 8.45
CA ALA A 80 -18.67 -8.98 9.42
C ALA A 80 -18.61 -8.43 10.87
N ALA A 81 -17.53 -7.74 11.22
CA ALA A 81 -17.36 -7.14 12.54
C ALA A 81 -18.42 -6.06 12.84
N MET A 82 -18.73 -5.19 11.88
CA MET A 82 -19.76 -4.16 12.01
C MET A 82 -21.18 -4.76 12.13
N LYS A 83 -21.47 -5.84 11.41
CA LYS A 83 -22.76 -6.56 11.50
C LYS A 83 -22.98 -7.12 12.90
N MET A 84 -21.96 -7.75 13.49
CA MET A 84 -22.01 -8.27 14.86
C MET A 84 -22.28 -7.17 15.91
N MET A 85 -21.73 -5.96 15.70
CA MET A 85 -21.99 -4.82 16.58
C MET A 85 -23.42 -4.29 16.48
N LYS A 86 -24.05 -4.40 15.30
CA LYS A 86 -25.44 -3.98 15.07
C LYS A 86 -26.45 -5.01 15.60
N THR A 87 -26.14 -6.30 15.53
CA THR A 87 -27.02 -7.36 16.07
C THR A 87 -27.02 -7.44 17.59
N GLY A 88 -25.97 -6.96 18.26
CA GLY A 88 -25.88 -6.90 19.73
C GLY A 88 -26.60 -5.72 20.39
N ARG A 89 -27.15 -4.76 19.62
CA ARG A 89 -27.90 -3.60 20.14
C ARG A 89 -29.37 -3.66 19.72
N HIS A 90 -30.19 -4.34 20.53
CA HIS A 90 -31.63 -4.05 20.55
C HIS A 90 -31.91 -2.80 21.41
N ARG A 91 -32.43 -1.76 20.74
CA ARG A 91 -33.14 -0.55 21.23
C ARG A 91 -32.34 0.55 21.95
N HIS A 92 -32.04 1.65 21.23
CA HIS A 92 -32.82 2.91 21.21
C HIS A 92 -32.04 3.93 20.36
N SER A 93 -32.43 4.12 19.09
CA SER A 93 -31.99 5.30 18.33
C SER A 93 -33.13 6.31 18.31
N SER A 94 -33.30 7.00 19.43
CA SER A 94 -33.92 8.32 19.44
C SER A 94 -32.83 9.35 19.18
N VAL A 95 -32.60 9.67 17.91
CA VAL A 95 -31.97 10.95 17.56
C VAL A 95 -33.05 11.79 16.90
N ARG A 96 -33.36 12.87 17.61
CA ARG A 96 -34.33 13.90 17.28
C ARG A 96 -34.07 14.45 15.87
N MET A 97 -35.12 14.37 15.07
CA MET A 97 -35.44 15.33 14.02
C MET A 97 -35.40 16.73 14.60
N LEU A 98 -34.52 17.57 14.07
CA LEU A 98 -34.75 19.01 13.97
C LEU A 98 -34.58 19.38 12.50
N ALA A 99 -35.60 19.04 11.71
CA ALA A 99 -35.84 19.65 10.41
C ALA A 99 -37.36 19.81 10.27
N SER A 100 -37.78 21.06 10.19
CA SER A 100 -39.14 21.49 9.88
C SER A 100 -39.57 20.97 8.49
N PRO A 101 -40.88 20.77 8.25
CA PRO A 101 -41.36 20.04 7.08
C PRO A 101 -41.62 20.98 5.91
N SER A 102 -40.82 20.93 4.84
CA SER A 102 -41.32 21.15 3.48
C SER A 102 -40.29 20.73 2.41
N SER A 103 -40.43 19.52 1.89
CA SER A 103 -40.29 19.16 0.47
C SER A 103 -40.17 17.65 0.36
N LYS A 104 -40.97 17.08 -0.54
CA LYS A 104 -40.94 15.66 -0.89
C LYS A 104 -39.70 15.42 -1.74
N ASP A 105 -38.59 15.03 -1.13
CA ASP A 105 -37.52 14.32 -1.84
C ASP A 105 -36.86 13.34 -0.86
N SER A 106 -37.09 12.05 -1.11
CA SER A 106 -36.37 10.97 -0.47
C SER A 106 -34.86 11.12 -0.76
N PRO A 107 -33.96 11.00 0.23
CA PRO A 107 -32.53 11.02 -0.06
C PRO A 107 -32.19 9.76 -0.88
N LEU A 108 -31.95 9.97 -2.17
CA LEU A 108 -31.44 8.95 -3.08
C LEU A 108 -30.07 8.51 -2.56
N VAL A 109 -30.03 7.36 -1.90
CA VAL A 109 -28.78 6.64 -1.63
C VAL A 109 -28.23 6.21 -2.98
N ILE A 110 -27.27 6.99 -3.50
CA ILE A 110 -26.58 6.66 -4.75
C ILE A 110 -25.81 5.37 -4.49
N LYS A 111 -26.24 4.27 -5.12
CA LYS A 111 -25.44 3.05 -5.24
C LYS A 111 -24.16 3.42 -5.99
N LYS A 112 -23.02 3.47 -5.28
CA LYS A 112 -21.69 3.63 -5.87
C LYS A 112 -21.45 2.45 -6.81
N SER A 113 -21.33 2.73 -8.10
CA SER A 113 -20.86 1.77 -9.10
C SER A 113 -19.33 1.77 -9.12
N ASN A 114 -18.73 0.58 -9.31
CA ASN A 114 -17.28 0.30 -9.27
C ASN A 114 -16.47 0.96 -10.40
N SER A 115 -17.03 1.96 -11.08
CA SER A 115 -16.39 2.68 -12.17
C SER A 115 -16.75 4.16 -12.07
N CYS A 116 -15.81 4.96 -11.56
CA CYS A 116 -15.71 6.41 -11.73
C CYS A 116 -16.92 7.30 -11.31
N SER A 117 -17.85 6.84 -10.47
CA SER A 117 -18.98 7.69 -10.01
C SER A 117 -18.60 8.73 -8.94
N THR A 118 -17.39 8.67 -8.42
CA THR A 118 -16.92 9.50 -7.29
C THR A 118 -15.59 10.16 -7.67
N ILE A 119 -15.62 11.48 -7.95
CA ILE A 119 -14.44 12.29 -8.27
C ILE A 119 -13.94 12.94 -6.98
N TYR A 120 -12.64 12.84 -6.68
CA TYR A 120 -12.00 13.56 -5.58
C TYR A 120 -11.13 14.65 -6.18
N THR A 121 -11.37 15.91 -5.80
CA THR A 121 -10.74 17.08 -6.42
C THR A 121 -9.39 17.48 -5.80
N ASP A 122 -8.91 16.73 -4.81
CA ASP A 122 -7.94 17.22 -3.82
C ASP A 122 -6.71 16.30 -3.73
N ASP A 123 -6.00 16.11 -4.84
CA ASP A 123 -4.67 15.49 -4.91
C ASP A 123 -4.51 14.11 -4.26
N SER A 124 -5.62 13.43 -3.99
CA SER A 124 -5.68 12.08 -3.44
C SER A 124 -6.44 11.21 -4.44
N THR A 125 -5.84 11.05 -5.60
CA THR A 125 -6.39 10.28 -6.73
C THR A 125 -5.76 8.89 -6.76
N VAL A 126 -6.28 7.99 -7.60
CA VAL A 126 -5.68 6.65 -7.78
C VAL A 126 -4.21 6.75 -8.19
N SER A 127 -3.86 7.76 -9.00
CA SER A 127 -2.50 7.99 -9.49
C SER A 127 -1.60 8.76 -8.52
N LEU A 128 -2.18 9.45 -7.53
CA LEU A 128 -1.45 10.21 -6.52
C LEU A 128 -2.22 10.09 -5.19
N PRO A 129 -2.07 8.99 -4.44
CA PRO A 129 -2.73 8.85 -3.14
C PRO A 129 -2.05 9.71 -2.07
N ASP A 130 -2.80 10.19 -1.08
CA ASP A 130 -2.20 10.86 0.09
C ASP A 130 -1.56 9.81 1.01
N LEU A 131 -0.28 9.98 1.35
CA LEU A 131 0.46 9.02 2.17
C LEU A 131 -0.17 8.85 3.55
N LYS A 132 -0.39 9.94 4.27
CA LYS A 132 -0.88 9.90 5.66
C LYS A 132 -2.25 9.21 5.75
N PHE A 133 -3.12 9.50 4.81
CA PHE A 133 -4.43 8.88 4.65
C PHE A 133 -4.30 7.39 4.34
N THR A 134 -3.48 7.05 3.35
CA THR A 134 -3.28 5.66 2.91
C THR A 134 -2.73 4.79 4.05
N LEU A 135 -1.76 5.28 4.82
CA LEU A 135 -1.22 4.55 5.97
C LEU A 135 -2.29 4.32 7.05
N LYS A 136 -3.19 5.28 7.32
CA LYS A 136 -4.30 5.09 8.26
C LYS A 136 -5.28 4.02 7.77
N CYS A 137 -5.59 4.01 6.47
CA CYS A 137 -6.46 3.00 5.87
C CYS A 137 -5.81 1.61 5.91
N ALA A 138 -4.54 1.51 5.54
CA ALA A 138 -3.75 0.28 5.63
C ALA A 138 -3.72 -0.27 7.07
N SER A 139 -3.53 0.60 8.06
CA SER A 139 -3.55 0.20 9.47
C SER A 139 -4.90 -0.36 9.92
N LEU A 140 -5.99 0.23 9.43
CA LEU A 140 -7.33 -0.24 9.71
C LEU A 140 -7.63 -1.58 9.02
N ALA A 141 -7.12 -1.77 7.80
CA ALA A 141 -7.21 -3.04 7.07
C ALA A 141 -6.54 -4.17 7.86
N VAL A 142 -5.27 -3.97 8.25
CA VAL A 142 -4.52 -4.93 9.07
C VAL A 142 -5.25 -5.19 10.39
N PHE A 143 -5.77 -4.16 11.06
CA PHE A 143 -6.54 -4.32 12.29
C PHE A 143 -7.75 -5.26 12.11
N TYR A 144 -8.53 -5.08 11.05
CA TYR A 144 -9.69 -5.92 10.79
C TYR A 144 -9.32 -7.34 10.40
N ILE A 145 -8.19 -7.54 9.72
CA ILE A 145 -7.64 -8.87 9.44
C ILE A 145 -7.29 -9.58 10.77
N VAL A 146 -6.51 -8.94 11.65
CA VAL A 146 -6.12 -9.53 12.95
C VAL A 146 -7.33 -9.81 13.85
N LYS A 147 -8.32 -8.91 13.84
CA LYS A 147 -9.53 -9.03 14.65
C LYS A 147 -10.49 -10.11 14.13
N GLY A 148 -10.55 -10.26 12.81
CA GLY A 148 -11.41 -11.21 12.11
C GLY A 148 -10.90 -12.65 12.07
N ARG A 149 -9.74 -12.93 12.67
CA ARG A 149 -9.15 -14.27 12.69
C ARG A 149 -10.08 -15.32 13.30
N PRO A 150 -10.09 -16.57 12.79
CA PRO A 150 -10.78 -17.68 13.43
C PRO A 150 -10.23 -17.90 14.85
N ARG A 151 -11.10 -18.01 15.85
CA ARG A 151 -10.70 -18.33 17.24
C ARG A 151 -10.89 -19.80 17.59
N ASP A 152 -11.55 -20.55 16.72
CA ASP A 152 -11.95 -21.94 16.97
C ASP A 152 -10.83 -22.96 16.66
N ARG A 153 -9.71 -22.49 16.09
CA ARG A 153 -8.55 -23.33 15.74
C ARG A 153 -7.24 -22.62 16.13
N PRO A 154 -6.14 -23.36 16.36
CA PRO A 154 -4.84 -22.74 16.53
C PRO A 154 -4.43 -21.95 15.28
N PRO A 155 -3.78 -20.78 15.43
CA PRO A 155 -3.37 -19.95 14.30
C PRO A 155 -2.31 -20.68 13.47
N LYS A 156 -2.49 -20.74 12.15
CA LYS A 156 -1.42 -21.14 11.23
C LYS A 156 -0.41 -20.00 11.12
N THR A 157 0.84 -20.24 11.52
CA THR A 157 1.95 -19.29 11.40
C THR A 157 3.24 -20.04 11.10
N LEU A 158 4.24 -19.34 10.57
CA LEU A 158 5.62 -19.84 10.46
C LEU A 158 6.47 -19.21 11.56
N ASP A 159 7.51 -19.93 11.99
CA ASP A 159 8.42 -19.50 13.06
C ASP A 159 9.12 -18.18 12.73
N ILE A 160 9.50 -17.97 11.46
CA ILE A 160 10.14 -16.73 10.98
C ILE A 160 9.29 -15.48 11.21
N PHE A 161 7.97 -15.65 11.31
CA PHE A 161 7.03 -14.56 11.54
C PHE A 161 6.70 -14.36 13.02
N ASP A 162 7.15 -15.23 13.92
CA ASP A 162 6.91 -15.09 15.36
C ASP A 162 7.82 -14.00 15.95
N GLU A 163 7.21 -12.96 16.52
CA GLU A 163 7.94 -11.84 17.11
C GLU A 163 8.73 -12.22 18.37
N LYS A 164 8.33 -13.25 19.11
CA LYS A 164 9.07 -13.74 20.30
C LYS A 164 10.32 -14.51 19.89
N LEU A 165 10.22 -15.34 18.84
CA LEU A 165 11.38 -16.05 18.29
C LEU A 165 12.34 -15.08 17.59
N HIS A 166 11.80 -14.06 16.94
CA HIS A 166 12.58 -13.07 16.24
C HIS A 166 12.16 -11.63 16.62
N PRO A 167 12.70 -11.06 17.71
CA PRO A 167 12.32 -9.74 18.20
C PRO A 167 12.61 -8.61 17.20
N LEU A 168 11.72 -7.61 17.16
CA LEU A 168 11.92 -6.38 16.36
C LEU A 168 12.36 -5.18 17.22
N THR A 169 12.20 -5.29 18.53
CA THR A 169 12.50 -4.23 19.51
C THR A 169 13.34 -4.78 20.65
N ARG A 170 14.03 -3.87 21.35
CA ARG A 170 14.90 -4.22 22.47
C ARG A 170 14.11 -4.74 23.68
N ASP A 171 12.91 -4.23 23.86
CA ASP A 171 12.03 -4.67 24.94
C ASP A 171 11.55 -6.10 24.66
N PRO A 172 11.66 -7.02 25.63
CA PRO A 172 11.23 -8.39 25.45
C PRO A 172 9.72 -8.43 25.21
N VAL A 173 9.31 -9.28 24.27
CA VAL A 173 7.90 -9.51 23.96
C VAL A 173 7.23 -10.14 25.20
N PRO A 174 6.17 -9.54 25.76
CA PRO A 174 5.50 -10.08 26.94
C PRO A 174 4.96 -11.50 26.69
N ASP A 175 4.97 -12.39 27.69
CA ASP A 175 4.52 -13.78 27.48
C ASP A 175 3.04 -13.90 27.04
N HIS A 176 2.20 -12.94 27.40
CA HIS A 176 0.77 -12.87 27.07
C HIS A 176 0.48 -11.99 25.83
N TYR A 177 1.48 -11.72 24.99
CA TYR A 177 1.32 -10.88 23.79
C TYR A 177 0.33 -11.44 22.75
N ALA A 178 0.11 -12.76 22.74
CA ALA A 178 -0.87 -13.43 21.90
C ALA A 178 -2.33 -13.01 22.19
N ASP A 179 -2.59 -12.61 23.44
CA ASP A 179 -3.94 -12.29 23.93
C ASP A 179 -4.34 -10.86 23.54
N PHE A 180 -3.36 -9.97 23.35
CA PHE A 180 -3.62 -8.57 23.10
C PHE A 180 -3.71 -8.27 21.61
N THR A 181 -4.94 -8.10 21.10
CA THR A 181 -5.14 -7.65 19.72
C THR A 181 -4.66 -6.20 19.57
N PRO A 182 -3.72 -5.91 18.65
CA PRO A 182 -3.16 -4.57 18.50
C PRO A 182 -4.25 -3.58 18.06
N ASP A 183 -4.25 -2.39 18.65
CA ASP A 183 -5.12 -1.31 18.18
C ASP A 183 -4.62 -0.77 16.83
N HIS A 184 -5.54 -0.30 15.98
CA HIS A 184 -5.21 0.31 14.69
C HIS A 184 -4.21 1.47 14.82
N LYS A 185 -4.19 2.19 15.97
CA LYS A 185 -3.21 3.24 16.27
C LYS A 185 -1.79 2.71 16.46
N LEU A 186 -1.64 1.52 17.06
CA LEU A 186 -0.34 0.88 17.25
C LEU A 186 0.22 0.43 15.89
N ILE A 187 -0.63 -0.20 15.08
CA ILE A 187 -0.29 -0.61 13.72
C ILE A 187 0.11 0.63 12.90
N TYR A 188 -0.68 1.71 12.98
CA TYR A 188 -0.36 2.96 12.30
C TYR A 188 0.98 3.56 12.72
N LYS A 189 1.31 3.57 14.01
CA LYS A 189 2.62 4.04 14.46
C LYS A 189 3.75 3.20 13.86
N PHE A 190 3.60 1.87 13.85
CA PHE A 190 4.60 0.96 13.28
C PHE A 190 4.81 1.22 11.79
N ILE A 191 3.74 1.17 10.99
CA ILE A 191 3.79 1.46 9.54
C ILE A 191 4.37 2.86 9.31
N LYS A 192 3.88 3.87 10.02
CA LYS A 192 4.32 5.26 9.86
C LYS A 192 5.82 5.40 10.08
N THR A 193 6.36 4.80 11.14
CA THR A 193 7.80 4.87 11.44
C THR A 193 8.63 4.30 10.30
N LEU A 194 8.26 3.13 9.76
CA LEU A 194 8.96 2.51 8.65
C LEU A 194 8.88 3.36 7.38
N PHE A 195 7.69 3.81 7.00
CA PHE A 195 7.50 4.63 5.79
C PHE A 195 8.23 5.97 5.86
N HIS A 196 8.25 6.63 7.02
CA HIS A 196 8.96 7.91 7.17
C HIS A 196 10.47 7.72 7.17
N ALA A 197 10.97 6.67 7.82
CA ALA A 197 12.40 6.42 7.91
C ALA A 197 12.99 5.94 6.58
N ALA A 198 12.27 5.08 5.85
CA ALA A 198 12.66 4.60 4.52
C ALA A 198 12.17 5.49 3.37
N GLN A 199 11.52 6.63 3.66
CA GLN A 199 11.01 7.59 2.67
C GLN A 199 10.07 7.01 1.60
N LEU A 200 9.28 6.00 1.97
CA LEU A 200 8.40 5.29 1.06
C LEU A 200 7.15 6.09 0.69
N THR A 201 6.66 5.86 -0.54
CA THR A 201 5.49 6.55 -1.10
C THR A 201 4.15 5.93 -0.69
N SER A 202 3.04 6.59 -1.04
CA SER A 202 1.70 6.12 -0.70
C SER A 202 1.29 4.89 -1.51
N GLU A 203 1.76 4.78 -2.75
CA GLU A 203 1.55 3.64 -3.62
C GLU A 203 2.17 2.37 -3.03
N CYS A 204 3.37 2.47 -2.47
CA CYS A 204 4.04 1.37 -1.76
C CYS A 204 3.20 0.83 -0.59
N ALA A 205 2.42 1.68 0.10
CA ALA A 205 1.51 1.25 1.16
C ALA A 205 0.35 0.40 0.65
N ILE A 206 -0.13 0.65 -0.57
CA ILE A 206 -1.21 -0.13 -1.19
C ILE A 206 -0.66 -1.49 -1.63
N ILE A 207 0.51 -1.51 -2.26
CA ILE A 207 1.23 -2.75 -2.64
C ILE A 207 1.52 -3.62 -1.41
N THR A 208 1.90 -3.01 -0.28
CA THR A 208 2.10 -3.70 1.00
C THR A 208 0.86 -4.49 1.42
N ILE A 209 -0.34 -3.91 1.31
CA ILE A 209 -1.59 -4.59 1.67
C ILE A 209 -1.93 -5.72 0.68
N ILE A 210 -1.61 -5.54 -0.61
CA ILE A 210 -1.77 -6.60 -1.63
C ILE A 210 -0.88 -7.79 -1.30
N TYR A 211 0.41 -7.56 -1.00
CA TYR A 211 1.34 -8.62 -0.64
C TYR A 211 0.95 -9.31 0.68
N LEU A 212 0.48 -8.55 1.66
CA LEU A 212 -0.06 -9.12 2.89
C LEU A 212 -1.24 -10.05 2.61
N GLU A 213 -2.24 -9.64 1.83
CA GLU A 213 -3.37 -10.53 1.52
C GLU A 213 -2.95 -11.74 0.69
N ARG A 214 -2.03 -11.58 -0.28
CA ARG A 214 -1.48 -12.69 -1.06
C ARG A 214 -0.79 -13.72 -0.15
N LEU A 215 0.02 -13.27 0.81
CA LEU A 215 0.68 -14.15 1.77
C LEU A 215 -0.36 -14.99 2.54
N LEU A 216 -1.36 -14.33 3.13
CA LEU A 216 -2.39 -15.01 3.92
C LEU A 216 -3.22 -15.99 3.08
N GLN A 217 -3.47 -15.68 1.81
CA GLN A 217 -4.24 -16.54 0.91
C GLN A 217 -3.43 -17.73 0.38
N TYR A 218 -2.21 -17.50 -0.11
CA TYR A 218 -1.40 -18.55 -0.77
C TYR A 218 -0.79 -19.53 0.23
N SER A 219 -0.42 -19.04 1.41
CA SER A 219 0.20 -19.86 2.46
C SER A 219 -0.78 -20.32 3.54
N GLU A 220 -2.07 -19.97 3.40
CA GLU A 220 -3.13 -20.23 4.39
C GLU A 220 -2.75 -19.81 5.82
N LEU A 221 -1.95 -18.74 5.95
CA LEU A 221 -1.51 -18.23 7.24
C LEU A 221 -2.60 -17.35 7.86
N ASP A 222 -2.69 -17.39 9.19
CA ASP A 222 -3.57 -16.54 9.97
C ASP A 222 -2.77 -15.36 10.54
N LEU A 223 -3.25 -14.13 10.29
CA LEU A 223 -2.67 -12.95 10.90
C LEU A 223 -3.07 -12.84 12.37
N HIS A 224 -2.08 -12.78 13.25
CA HIS A 224 -2.20 -12.92 14.70
C HIS A 224 -1.40 -11.84 15.45
N PRO A 225 -1.77 -11.48 16.69
CA PRO A 225 -1.02 -10.52 17.51
C PRO A 225 0.48 -10.82 17.67
N CYS A 226 0.88 -12.08 17.55
CA CYS A 226 2.27 -12.51 17.64
C CYS A 226 3.08 -12.31 16.35
N ASN A 227 2.43 -12.25 15.19
CA ASN A 227 3.13 -12.31 13.90
C ASN A 227 2.88 -11.09 13.00
N TRP A 228 1.90 -10.24 13.33
CA TRP A 228 1.49 -9.14 12.45
C TRP A 228 2.63 -8.15 12.14
N LYS A 229 3.54 -7.90 13.08
CA LYS A 229 4.65 -6.97 12.83
C LYS A 229 5.65 -7.53 11.83
N ARG A 230 6.03 -8.81 11.97
CA ARG A 230 6.98 -9.47 11.08
C ARG A 230 6.40 -9.68 9.69
N ILE A 231 5.15 -10.14 9.59
CA ILE A 231 4.45 -10.27 8.31
C ILE A 231 4.36 -8.90 7.61
N LEU A 232 4.01 -7.85 8.35
CA LEU A 232 3.89 -6.52 7.78
C LEU A 232 5.25 -5.94 7.39
N LEU A 233 6.31 -6.20 8.17
CA LEU A 233 7.68 -5.84 7.81
C LEU A 233 8.10 -6.52 6.50
N GLY A 234 7.90 -7.84 6.37
CA GLY A 234 8.19 -8.56 5.13
C GLY A 234 7.44 -8.01 3.91
N ALA A 235 6.16 -7.67 4.09
CA ALA A 235 5.34 -7.05 3.03
C ALA A 235 5.92 -5.69 2.59
N ILE A 236 6.35 -4.86 3.55
CA ILE A 236 6.93 -3.53 3.30
C ILE A 236 8.28 -3.66 2.60
N LEU A 237 9.14 -4.60 3.01
CA LEU A 237 10.44 -4.85 2.38
C LEU A 237 10.29 -5.22 0.91
N LEU A 238 9.33 -6.09 0.58
CA LEU A 238 9.08 -6.45 -0.81
C LEU A 238 8.48 -5.29 -1.60
N ALA A 239 7.52 -4.57 -1.01
CA ALA A 239 6.88 -3.45 -1.67
C ALA A 239 7.89 -2.32 -2.00
N SER A 240 8.81 -2.01 -1.08
CA SER A 240 9.84 -1.00 -1.33
C SER A 240 10.80 -1.43 -2.43
N LYS A 241 11.20 -2.71 -2.49
CA LYS A 241 12.12 -3.18 -3.53
C LYS A 241 11.52 -3.25 -4.93
N VAL A 242 10.23 -3.57 -5.02
CA VAL A 242 9.57 -3.78 -6.31
C VAL A 242 8.96 -2.47 -6.85
N TRP A 243 8.48 -1.60 -5.96
CA TRP A 243 7.65 -0.46 -6.34
C TRP A 243 8.28 0.90 -6.04
N ASP A 244 9.26 0.98 -5.13
CA ASP A 244 9.93 2.24 -4.87
C ASP A 244 11.07 2.44 -5.89
N ASP A 245 11.13 3.64 -6.48
CA ASP A 245 12.19 3.99 -7.43
C ASP A 245 13.54 4.24 -6.71
N GLN A 246 13.50 4.45 -5.39
CA GLN A 246 14.68 4.57 -4.56
C GLN A 246 15.10 3.19 -4.04
N ALA A 247 16.32 2.78 -4.37
CA ALA A 247 16.85 1.51 -3.89
C ALA A 247 17.11 1.56 -2.39
N VAL A 248 16.26 0.88 -1.60
CA VAL A 248 16.46 0.67 -0.15
C VAL A 248 17.07 -0.70 0.08
N TRP A 249 18.18 -0.77 0.82
CA TRP A 249 18.86 -2.02 1.13
C TRP A 249 18.40 -2.56 2.49
N ASN A 250 18.53 -3.87 2.72
CA ASN A 250 18.13 -4.48 4.00
C ASN A 250 18.92 -3.91 5.19
N VAL A 251 20.16 -3.47 4.95
CA VAL A 251 21.00 -2.80 5.96
C VAL A 251 20.37 -1.50 6.45
N ASP A 252 19.66 -0.76 5.59
CA ASP A 252 18.98 0.48 5.98
C ASP A 252 17.83 0.19 6.96
N TYR A 253 17.10 -0.92 6.75
CA TYR A 253 16.07 -1.37 7.69
C TYR A 253 16.65 -1.82 9.03
N CYS A 254 17.84 -2.43 9.06
CA CYS A 254 18.54 -2.73 10.31
C CYS A 254 18.98 -1.46 11.06
N GLN A 255 19.22 -0.34 10.38
CA GLN A 255 19.49 0.94 11.06
C GLN A 255 18.24 1.51 11.74
N ILE A 256 17.05 1.27 11.17
CA ILE A 256 15.75 1.66 11.71
C ILE A 256 15.36 0.73 12.87
N LEU A 257 15.51 -0.58 12.67
CA LEU A 257 15.19 -1.65 13.62
C LEU A 257 16.50 -2.29 14.13
N ARG A 258 17.18 -1.57 15.03
CA ARG A 258 18.56 -1.86 15.49
C ARG A 258 18.80 -3.25 16.08
N GLU A 259 17.74 -3.97 16.44
CA GLU A 259 17.83 -5.28 17.09
C GLU A 259 17.71 -6.44 16.08
N ILE A 260 17.51 -6.14 14.79
CA ILE A 260 17.40 -7.14 13.73
C ILE A 260 18.72 -7.24 12.99
N THR A 261 19.21 -8.47 12.80
CA THR A 261 20.43 -8.72 12.01
C THR A 261 20.13 -8.70 10.52
N VAL A 262 21.16 -8.45 9.71
CA VAL A 262 21.02 -8.44 8.25
C VAL A 262 20.64 -9.84 7.74
N GLU A 263 21.16 -10.88 8.38
CA GLU A 263 20.83 -12.28 8.08
C GLU A 263 19.34 -12.58 8.31
N ASP A 264 18.79 -12.14 9.44
CA ASP A 264 17.36 -12.32 9.75
C ASP A 264 16.47 -11.54 8.76
N MET A 265 16.88 -10.33 8.38
CA MET A 265 16.16 -9.54 7.38
C MET A 265 16.16 -10.19 6.00
N ASN A 266 17.32 -10.73 5.58
CA ASN A 266 17.46 -11.44 4.31
C ASN A 266 16.63 -12.73 4.28
N GLU A 267 16.63 -13.48 5.39
CA GLU A 267 15.82 -14.70 5.48
C GLU A 267 14.33 -14.39 5.49
N LEU A 268 13.91 -13.36 6.23
CA LEU A 268 12.52 -12.89 6.21
C LEU A 268 12.06 -12.55 4.79
N GLU A 269 12.87 -11.82 4.04
CA GLU A 269 12.58 -11.47 2.64
C GLU A 269 12.49 -12.73 1.75
N ARG A 270 13.47 -13.63 1.86
CA ARG A 270 13.53 -14.88 1.11
C ARG A 270 12.28 -15.73 1.35
N VAL A 271 11.94 -15.98 2.62
CA VAL A 271 10.77 -16.77 2.99
C VAL A 271 9.49 -16.09 2.52
N TYR A 272 9.37 -14.76 2.64
CA TYR A 272 8.19 -14.05 2.17
C TYR A 272 7.97 -14.23 0.66
N LEU A 273 9.03 -14.12 -0.15
CA LEU A 273 8.97 -14.35 -1.59
C LEU A 273 8.50 -15.77 -1.93
N GLU A 274 9.02 -16.78 -1.22
CA GLU A 274 8.59 -18.17 -1.38
C GLU A 274 7.11 -18.36 -1.03
N GLN A 275 6.65 -17.75 0.06
CA GLN A 275 5.25 -17.84 0.52
C GLN A 275 4.25 -17.16 -0.44
N ILE A 276 4.64 -16.07 -1.10
CA ILE A 276 3.84 -15.48 -2.20
C ILE A 276 4.09 -16.16 -3.56
N GLN A 277 4.86 -17.25 -3.58
CA GLN A 277 5.23 -18.01 -4.77
C GLN A 277 5.83 -17.14 -5.87
N PHE A 278 6.66 -16.17 -5.45
CA PHE A 278 7.30 -15.17 -6.31
C PHE A 278 6.32 -14.33 -7.16
N ASN A 279 5.02 -14.32 -6.83
CA ASN A 279 4.04 -13.47 -7.50
C ASN A 279 4.14 -12.02 -7.01
N ILE A 280 5.14 -11.31 -7.52
CA ILE A 280 5.40 -9.89 -7.23
C ILE A 280 4.62 -8.95 -8.16
N ASN A 281 4.14 -9.44 -9.31
CA ASN A 281 3.46 -8.61 -10.30
C ASN A 281 2.13 -8.09 -9.75
N VAL A 282 1.85 -6.80 -9.86
CA VAL A 282 0.57 -6.21 -9.46
C VAL A 282 -0.03 -5.49 -10.65
N ALA A 283 -1.11 -6.06 -11.19
CA ALA A 283 -1.84 -5.43 -12.28
C ALA A 283 -2.47 -4.10 -11.82
N ALA A 284 -2.51 -3.09 -12.70
CA ALA A 284 -3.09 -1.77 -12.41
C ALA A 284 -4.54 -1.86 -11.90
N LYS A 285 -5.31 -2.83 -12.41
CA LYS A 285 -6.67 -3.11 -11.96
C LYS A 285 -6.72 -3.58 -10.51
N MET A 286 -5.80 -4.46 -10.10
CA MET A 286 -5.69 -4.93 -8.71
C MET A 286 -5.33 -3.76 -7.80
N TYR A 287 -4.33 -2.97 -8.17
CA TYR A 287 -3.96 -1.76 -7.45
C TYR A 287 -5.17 -0.83 -7.23
N ALA A 288 -5.89 -0.50 -8.31
CA ALA A 288 -7.05 0.39 -8.25
C ALA A 288 -8.16 -0.17 -7.33
N LYS A 289 -8.41 -1.48 -7.39
CA LYS A 289 -9.36 -2.16 -6.51
C LYS A 289 -8.99 -1.98 -5.04
N TYR A 290 -7.74 -2.29 -4.66
CA TYR A 290 -7.29 -2.15 -3.27
C TYR A 290 -7.33 -0.70 -2.80
N TYR A 291 -6.97 0.26 -3.66
CA TYR A 291 -7.10 1.69 -3.37
C TYR A 291 -8.55 2.09 -3.01
N PHE A 292 -9.53 1.67 -3.81
CA PHE A 292 -10.94 2.00 -3.56
C PHE A 292 -11.52 1.24 -2.36
N ASP A 293 -11.13 -0.01 -2.16
CA ASP A 293 -11.57 -0.83 -1.03
C ASP A 293 -11.04 -0.24 0.29
N LEU A 294 -9.77 0.21 0.34
CA LEU A 294 -9.17 0.90 1.49
C LEU A 294 -9.90 2.21 1.83
N ARG A 295 -10.29 2.99 0.82
CA ARG A 295 -11.11 4.19 1.02
C ARG A 295 -12.47 3.87 1.60
N THR A 296 -13.15 2.88 1.02
CA THR A 296 -14.47 2.43 1.48
C THR A 296 -14.40 2.02 2.95
N LEU A 297 -13.39 1.24 3.32
CA LEU A 297 -13.13 0.85 4.71
C LEU A 297 -13.01 2.07 5.64
N SER A 298 -12.28 3.10 5.22
CA SER A 298 -12.09 4.32 6.02
C SER A 298 -13.38 5.14 6.18
N GLU A 299 -14.18 5.27 5.12
CA GLU A 299 -15.46 6.00 5.11
C GLU A 299 -16.45 5.34 6.08
N GLU A 300 -16.57 4.01 6.04
CA GLU A 300 -17.48 3.24 6.89
C GLU A 300 -17.11 3.29 8.38
N ASN A 301 -15.82 3.44 8.68
CA ASN A 301 -15.30 3.49 10.05
C ASN A 301 -15.21 4.91 10.62
N GLY A 302 -15.76 5.90 9.92
CA GLY A 302 -15.79 7.28 10.39
C GLY A 302 -14.39 7.88 10.53
N LEU A 303 -13.40 7.38 9.78
CA LEU A 303 -12.15 8.10 9.54
C LEU A 303 -12.44 9.27 8.57
N THR A 304 -13.35 10.14 8.95
CA THR A 304 -13.62 11.40 8.26
C THR A 304 -12.49 12.37 8.57
N PHE A 305 -11.72 12.68 7.54
CA PHE A 305 -10.74 13.76 7.58
C PHE A 305 -11.46 15.09 7.36
N PRO A 306 -10.95 16.20 7.91
CA PRO A 306 -11.58 17.51 7.77
C PRO A 306 -11.66 17.88 6.29
N ASN A 307 -12.88 18.05 5.73
CA ASN A 307 -13.31 18.69 4.47
C ASN A 307 -12.49 18.55 3.15
N GLU A 308 -11.28 17.98 3.16
CA GLU A 308 -10.27 17.92 2.10
C GLU A 308 -10.26 16.56 1.38
N TYR A 309 -11.01 15.56 1.87
CA TYR A 309 -10.97 14.20 1.32
C TYR A 309 -12.36 13.64 1.07
N LEU A 310 -13.40 14.48 1.22
CA LEU A 310 -14.75 14.10 0.83
C LEU A 310 -14.81 13.96 -0.70
N PRO A 311 -15.57 12.99 -1.20
CA PRO A 311 -15.92 12.96 -2.60
C PRO A 311 -16.51 14.30 -3.03
N LEU A 312 -16.32 14.70 -4.28
CA LEU A 312 -16.84 15.95 -4.83
C LEU A 312 -18.36 15.99 -4.60
N THR A 313 -18.76 16.68 -3.55
CA THR A 313 -20.18 16.86 -3.24
C THR A 313 -20.78 17.83 -4.24
N LYS A 314 -22.10 17.76 -4.46
CA LYS A 314 -22.80 18.72 -5.32
C LYS A 314 -22.53 20.16 -4.86
N GLU A 315 -22.51 20.41 -3.56
CA GLU A 315 -22.19 21.72 -2.98
C GLU A 315 -20.77 22.17 -3.32
N ARG A 316 -19.79 21.27 -3.25
CA ARG A 316 -18.41 21.58 -3.59
C ARG A 316 -18.22 21.78 -5.10
N ALA A 317 -18.88 20.98 -5.93
CA ALA A 317 -18.89 21.15 -7.38
C ALA A 317 -19.45 22.52 -7.77
N LEU A 318 -20.60 22.91 -7.20
CA LEU A 318 -21.21 24.23 -7.40
C LEU A 318 -20.30 25.36 -6.93
N LYS A 319 -19.60 25.19 -5.79
CA LYS A 319 -18.64 26.18 -5.30
C LYS A 319 -17.45 26.33 -6.25
N ILE A 320 -16.89 25.22 -6.74
CA ILE A 320 -15.77 25.24 -7.70
C ILE A 320 -16.23 25.85 -9.03
N GLU A 321 -17.43 25.53 -9.51
CA GLU A 321 -18.01 26.11 -10.72
C GLU A 321 -18.20 27.64 -10.57
N ALA A 322 -18.73 28.10 -9.44
CA ALA A 322 -18.87 29.53 -9.15
C ALA A 322 -17.50 30.24 -9.08
N LEU A 323 -16.49 29.61 -8.46
CA LEU A 323 -15.12 30.14 -8.41
C LEU A 323 -14.47 30.18 -9.80
N SER A 324 -14.68 29.16 -10.63
CA SER A 324 -14.21 29.11 -12.02
C SER A 324 -14.84 30.22 -12.85
N HIS A 325 -16.16 30.42 -12.74
CA HIS A 325 -16.86 31.51 -13.41
C HIS A 325 -16.35 32.89 -12.97
N ALA A 326 -16.08 33.08 -11.68
CA ALA A 326 -15.52 34.32 -11.16
C ALA A 326 -14.07 34.56 -11.62
N ALA A 327 -13.27 33.50 -11.80
CA ALA A 327 -11.92 33.58 -12.34
C ALA A 327 -11.93 33.89 -13.85
N ASP A 328 -12.82 33.25 -14.63
CA ASP A 328 -13.01 33.51 -16.06
C ASP A 328 -13.41 34.96 -16.32
N ASN A 329 -14.29 35.53 -15.49
CA ASN A 329 -14.69 36.94 -15.59
C ASN A 329 -13.55 37.92 -15.28
N LYS A 330 -12.44 37.47 -14.68
CA LYS A 330 -11.23 38.27 -14.43
C LYS A 330 -10.15 38.06 -15.50
N VAL A 331 -10.32 37.12 -16.43
CA VAL A 331 -9.38 36.92 -17.54
C VAL A 331 -9.47 38.11 -18.49
N VAL A 332 -8.36 38.84 -18.62
CA VAL A 332 -8.19 39.99 -19.51
C VAL A 332 -8.66 39.62 -20.94
N PRO A 333 -9.47 40.47 -21.60
CA PRO A 333 -10.00 40.17 -22.93
C PRO A 333 -8.85 40.06 -23.94
N GLY A 334 -8.42 38.83 -24.26
CA GLY A 334 -7.31 38.60 -25.18
C GLY A 334 -6.76 37.17 -25.21
N ARG A 335 -6.85 36.40 -24.12
CA ARG A 335 -6.50 34.96 -24.14
C ARG A 335 -7.74 34.10 -24.36
N ARG A 336 -7.89 33.52 -25.55
CA ARG A 336 -8.88 32.47 -25.80
C ARG A 336 -8.47 31.20 -25.05
N VAL A 337 -9.07 30.95 -23.90
CA VAL A 337 -9.06 29.64 -23.27
C VAL A 337 -10.11 28.79 -23.98
N ARG A 338 -9.68 27.73 -24.67
CA ARG A 338 -10.55 26.84 -25.43
C ARG A 338 -11.17 25.83 -24.46
N ARG A 339 -12.47 25.97 -24.17
CA ARG A 339 -13.22 25.06 -23.29
C ARG A 339 -13.39 23.70 -23.97
N SER A 340 -13.09 22.60 -23.30
CA SER A 340 -13.52 21.26 -23.71
C SER A 340 -14.99 21.07 -23.32
N GLN A 341 -15.86 20.86 -24.30
CA GLN A 341 -17.26 20.50 -24.06
C GLN A 341 -17.33 19.05 -23.58
N SER A 342 -17.79 18.83 -22.36
CA SER A 342 -18.22 17.51 -21.88
C SER A 342 -19.74 17.53 -21.68
N LEU A 343 -20.41 16.48 -22.19
CA LEU A 343 -21.81 16.05 -21.95
C LEU A 343 -22.38 16.58 -20.61
N GLU A 344 -23.50 17.29 -20.47
CA GLU A 344 -24.83 17.14 -21.09
C GLU A 344 -25.60 18.46 -21.08
N GLN A 345 -26.02 18.91 -22.27
CA GLN A 345 -27.27 19.66 -22.44
C GLN A 345 -28.43 18.65 -22.47
N ILE A 346 -28.92 18.21 -21.31
CA ILE A 346 -30.25 17.58 -21.23
C ILE A 346 -31.20 18.62 -20.66
N SER A 347 -31.83 19.36 -21.58
CA SER A 347 -33.02 20.16 -21.27
C SER A 347 -34.24 19.23 -21.35
N PRO A 348 -35.12 19.16 -20.34
CA PRO A 348 -36.40 18.49 -20.51
C PRO A 348 -37.30 19.44 -21.31
N LYS A 349 -37.25 19.35 -22.65
CA LYS A 349 -38.29 19.92 -23.51
C LYS A 349 -39.19 18.80 -24.00
N ASN A 350 -40.48 19.01 -23.71
CA ASN A 350 -41.66 18.38 -24.32
C ASN A 350 -42.20 17.12 -23.63
N THR A 351 -42.94 17.32 -22.53
CA THR A 351 -44.14 16.50 -22.28
C THR A 351 -45.32 17.25 -22.92
N LEU A 352 -45.67 16.88 -24.14
CA LEU A 352 -46.92 17.29 -24.76
C LEU A 352 -48.07 16.58 -24.02
N ILE A 353 -48.97 17.37 -23.45
CA ILE A 353 -50.29 16.92 -23.01
C ILE A 353 -51.11 16.68 -24.27
N LEU A 354 -51.54 15.44 -24.52
CA LEU A 354 -52.64 15.14 -25.42
C LEU A 354 -53.88 14.91 -24.55
N SER A 355 -54.87 15.76 -24.83
CA SER A 355 -56.25 15.76 -24.34
C SER A 355 -57.00 14.47 -24.63
#